data_AF-A0AB38G7I0-F1
#
_entry.id   AF-A0AB38G7I0-F1
#
_cell.length_a   1.000
_cell.length_b   1.000
_cell.length_c   1.000
_cell.angle_alpha   90.00
_cell.angle_beta   90.00
_cell.angle_gamma   90.00
#
_symmetry.space_group_name_H-M   'P 1'
#
loop_
_entity.id
_entity.type
_entity.pdbx_description
1 polymer ?
#
loop_
_entity_poly.entity_id
_entity_poly.type
_entity_poly.pdbx_seq_one_letter_code
_entity_poly.pdbx_strand_id
1 'polypeptide(L)'
;MDTKENKSSFQFTRPILKEAIFLSNETHLSEGELTFKFEVNAEEPQNSEENNKQYAKVFLTVSNFDFLPENQENIEEPYFLRVTMGATFTWFKDSPYDVDNLLKINAPSLLLSYIRPVITDLTGLSEYNEEFIPFIDFSANNKKDTL
;
A
#
# COMPACT_ATOMS: atom_id res chain seq x y z
N MET A 1 -17.10 -14.29 -19.50
CA MET A 1 -16.83 -12.85 -19.71
C MET A 1 -15.70 -12.74 -20.71
N ASP A 2 -15.84 -11.92 -21.75
CA ASP A 2 -14.74 -11.61 -22.67
C ASP A 2 -13.89 -10.49 -22.07
N THR A 3 -12.59 -10.75 -21.87
CA THR A 3 -11.68 -9.80 -21.21
C THR A 3 -11.32 -8.60 -22.08
N LYS A 4 -11.56 -8.66 -23.40
CA LYS A 4 -11.38 -7.53 -24.30
C LYS A 4 -12.54 -6.54 -24.20
N GLU A 5 -13.76 -7.06 -24.16
CA GLU A 5 -14.99 -6.25 -24.13
C GLU A 5 -15.36 -5.74 -22.73
N ASN A 6 -14.84 -6.37 -21.66
CA ASN A 6 -15.14 -5.99 -20.27
C ASN A 6 -13.97 -5.30 -19.56
N LYS A 7 -13.04 -4.72 -20.34
CA LYS A 7 -11.90 -4.00 -19.78
C LYS A 7 -12.37 -2.68 -19.15
N SER A 8 -12.13 -2.51 -17.85
CA SER A 8 -12.42 -1.24 -17.16
C SER A 8 -11.68 -0.07 -17.81
N SER A 9 -12.30 1.11 -17.89
CA SER A 9 -11.59 2.33 -18.28
C SER A 9 -10.59 2.81 -17.22
N PHE A 10 -10.76 2.39 -15.95
CA PHE A 10 -9.77 2.61 -14.89
C PHE A 10 -8.73 1.48 -14.94
N GLN A 11 -7.51 1.84 -15.32
CA GLN A 11 -6.39 0.92 -15.56
C GLN A 11 -5.17 1.34 -14.74
N PHE A 12 -4.22 0.43 -14.55
CA PHE A 12 -2.99 0.71 -13.81
C PHE A 12 -1.77 0.11 -14.50
N THR A 13 -0.61 0.74 -14.32
CA THR A 13 0.68 0.16 -14.68
C THR A 13 1.08 -0.90 -13.66
N ARG A 14 1.90 -1.88 -14.06
CA ARG A 14 2.49 -2.86 -13.13
C ARG A 14 3.02 -2.17 -11.85
N PRO A 15 2.53 -2.53 -10.65
CA PRO A 15 3.06 -2.01 -9.39
C PRO A 15 4.55 -2.27 -9.25
N ILE A 16 5.28 -1.28 -8.75
CA ILE A 16 6.74 -1.32 -8.59
C ILE A 16 7.08 -1.08 -7.12
N LEU A 17 7.91 -1.96 -6.56
CA LEU A 17 8.50 -1.79 -5.23
C LEU A 17 9.37 -0.53 -5.22
N LYS A 18 9.12 0.36 -4.27
CA LYS A 18 9.89 1.60 -4.08
C LYS A 18 10.83 1.51 -2.89
N GLU A 19 10.42 0.77 -1.87
CA GLU A 19 11.16 0.62 -0.63
C GLU A 19 10.78 -0.73 0.02
N ALA A 20 11.77 -1.42 0.57
CA ALA A 20 11.60 -2.55 1.45
C ALA A 20 12.69 -2.49 2.51
N ILE A 21 12.29 -2.30 3.76
CA ILE A 21 13.16 -2.25 4.93
C ILE A 21 12.70 -3.34 5.87
N PHE A 22 13.66 -4.16 6.31
CA PHE A 22 13.49 -5.13 7.38
C PHE A 22 14.72 -5.05 8.27
N LEU A 23 14.53 -4.80 9.56
CA LEU A 23 15.60 -4.77 10.55
C LEU A 23 15.17 -5.62 11.74
N SER A 24 15.90 -6.69 12.04
CA SER A 24 15.69 -7.48 13.25
C SER A 24 16.00 -6.63 14.49
N ASN A 25 15.29 -6.92 15.57
CA ASN A 25 15.59 -6.41 16.90
C ASN A 25 16.09 -7.57 17.77
N GLU A 26 17.40 -7.81 17.75
CA GLU A 26 18.03 -8.94 18.46
C GLU A 26 17.82 -8.90 19.99
N THR A 27 17.37 -7.75 20.53
CA THR A 27 17.14 -7.58 21.97
C THR A 27 15.78 -8.12 22.43
N HIS A 28 14.83 -8.33 21.51
CA HIS A 28 13.46 -8.73 21.83
C HIS A 28 12.99 -9.88 20.94
N LEU A 29 12.74 -11.03 21.57
CA LEU A 29 12.23 -12.24 20.92
C LEU A 29 10.71 -12.44 21.12
N SER A 30 10.01 -11.48 21.73
CA SER A 30 8.60 -11.67 22.09
C SER A 30 7.68 -11.55 20.88
N GLU A 31 6.88 -12.59 20.66
CA GLU A 31 5.84 -12.71 19.63
C GLU A 31 4.55 -11.97 20.05
N GLY A 32 4.66 -10.68 20.35
CA GLY A 32 3.48 -9.83 20.56
C GLY A 32 2.73 -9.58 19.25
N GLU A 33 1.44 -9.26 19.35
CA GLU A 33 0.64 -8.90 18.17
C GLU A 33 1.16 -7.59 17.57
N LEU A 34 1.72 -7.66 16.36
CA LEU A 34 2.24 -6.49 15.65
C LEU A 34 1.11 -5.66 15.07
N THR A 35 1.18 -4.35 15.29
CA THR A 35 0.26 -3.40 14.67
C THR A 35 0.92 -2.77 13.44
N PHE A 36 0.31 -2.96 12.27
CA PHE A 36 0.72 -2.30 11.04
C PHE A 36 -0.11 -1.05 10.76
N LYS A 37 0.58 0.01 10.33
CA LYS A 37 0.03 1.26 9.84
C LYS A 37 0.07 1.26 8.31
N PHE A 38 -0.92 1.92 7.72
CA PHE A 38 -1.09 2.04 6.27
C PHE A 38 -1.12 3.52 5.90
N GLU A 39 -0.20 3.95 5.06
CA GLU A 39 -0.17 5.31 4.53
C GLU A 39 -0.42 5.28 3.03
N VAL A 40 -1.48 5.99 2.61
CA VAL A 40 -1.83 6.13 1.20
C VAL A 40 -1.43 7.53 0.75
N ASN A 41 -0.57 7.60 -0.28
CA ASN A 41 -0.23 8.84 -0.95
C ASN A 41 -0.70 8.77 -2.40
N ALA A 42 -1.68 9.59 -2.77
CA ALA A 42 -2.11 9.76 -4.14
C ALA A 42 -1.67 11.14 -4.62
N GLU A 43 -0.92 11.18 -5.73
CA GLU A 43 -0.62 12.43 -6.42
C GLU A 43 -1.90 13.01 -7.05
N GLU A 44 -1.94 14.34 -7.16
CA GLU A 44 -3.03 15.04 -7.86
C GLU A 44 -3.17 14.54 -9.31
N PRO A 45 -4.41 14.34 -9.80
CA PRO A 45 -4.65 13.97 -11.19
C PRO A 45 -4.01 14.90 -12.21
N GLN A 46 -3.31 14.32 -13.19
CA GLN A 46 -2.68 15.01 -14.30
C GLN A 46 -3.30 14.60 -15.64
N ASN A 47 -3.24 15.49 -16.62
CA ASN A 47 -3.66 15.19 -17.99
C ASN A 47 -2.59 14.38 -18.71
N SER A 48 -2.99 13.32 -19.39
CA SER A 48 -2.11 12.59 -20.30
C SER A 48 -1.92 13.36 -21.61
N GLU A 49 -0.78 13.14 -22.28
CA GLU A 49 -0.54 13.59 -23.66
C GLU A 49 -1.48 12.89 -24.66
N GLU A 50 -1.97 11.69 -24.32
CA GLU A 50 -3.04 11.04 -25.08
C GLU A 50 -4.36 11.78 -24.85
N ASN A 51 -5.01 12.19 -25.95
CA ASN A 51 -6.29 12.90 -25.89
C ASN A 51 -7.31 12.15 -25.02
N ASN A 52 -7.97 12.92 -24.14
CA ASN A 52 -9.06 12.50 -23.26
C ASN A 52 -8.73 11.56 -22.08
N LYS A 53 -7.46 11.46 -21.66
CA LYS A 53 -7.08 10.67 -20.46
C LYS A 53 -6.49 11.52 -19.33
N GLN A 54 -6.63 11.00 -18.12
CA GLN A 54 -5.97 11.47 -16.91
C GLN A 54 -5.23 10.32 -16.23
N TYR A 55 -4.27 10.69 -15.39
CA TYR A 55 -3.52 9.74 -14.58
C TYR A 55 -3.16 10.33 -13.21
N ALA A 56 -2.95 9.45 -12.23
CA ALA A 56 -2.37 9.79 -10.94
C ALA A 56 -1.44 8.66 -10.50
N LYS A 57 -0.36 8.99 -9.80
CA LYS A 57 0.45 7.97 -9.12
C LYS A 57 -0.11 7.75 -7.73
N VAL A 58 -0.21 6.49 -7.33
CA VAL A 58 -0.60 6.12 -5.97
C VAL A 58 0.51 5.27 -5.38
N PHE A 59 0.86 5.57 -4.14
CA PHE A 59 1.79 4.84 -3.31
C PHE A 59 1.07 4.35 -2.07
N LEU A 60 1.38 3.12 -1.67
CA LEU A 60 0.96 2.54 -0.41
C LEU A 60 2.21 2.15 0.37
N THR A 61 2.33 2.67 1.59
CA THR A 61 3.32 2.26 2.57
C THR A 61 2.65 1.44 3.66
N VAL A 62 3.24 0.30 4.00
CA VAL A 62 2.86 -0.52 5.15
C VAL A 62 4.06 -0.56 6.09
N SER A 63 3.88 -0.16 7.35
CA SER A 63 4.95 -0.19 8.36
C SER A 63 4.44 -0.54 9.75
N ASN A 64 5.29 -1.12 10.60
CA ASN A 64 5.01 -1.27 12.03
C ASN A 64 5.73 -0.22 12.89
N PHE A 65 6.36 0.78 12.26
CA PHE A 65 7.07 1.87 12.92
C PHE A 65 6.84 3.18 12.18
N ASP A 66 6.98 4.30 12.91
CA ASP A 66 6.90 5.65 12.33
C ASP A 66 8.28 6.17 11.89
N PHE A 67 9.29 5.97 12.74
CA PHE A 67 10.67 6.38 12.50
C PHE A 67 11.61 5.24 12.86
N LEU A 68 12.69 5.08 12.08
CA LEU A 68 13.73 4.14 12.44
C LEU A 68 14.38 4.61 13.74
N PRO A 69 14.41 3.77 14.78
CA PRO A 69 15.00 4.16 16.04
C PRO A 69 16.51 4.27 15.93
N GLU A 70 17.08 5.30 16.53
CA GLU A 70 18.54 5.47 16.63
C GLU A 70 19.17 4.45 17.60
N ASN A 71 18.40 3.96 18.57
CA ASN A 71 18.78 2.91 19.53
C ASN A 71 17.59 1.96 19.76
N GLN A 72 17.86 0.65 19.72
CA GLN A 72 16.86 -0.41 19.92
C GLN A 72 16.67 -0.82 21.39
N GLU A 73 17.45 -0.29 22.33
CA GLU A 73 17.51 -0.74 23.74
C GLU A 73 16.22 -0.62 24.58
N ASN A 74 15.12 -0.05 24.05
CA ASN A 74 13.84 0.05 24.76
C ASN A 74 12.63 -0.15 23.83
N ILE A 75 12.81 -0.93 22.76
CA ILE A 75 11.78 -1.11 21.75
C ILE A 75 11.28 -2.55 21.81
N GLU A 76 9.97 -2.69 21.98
CA GLU A 76 9.32 -3.97 22.24
C GLU A 76 9.08 -4.77 20.94
N GLU A 77 9.03 -4.10 19.79
CA GLU A 77 8.82 -4.76 18.50
C GLU A 77 9.99 -5.69 18.14
N PRO A 78 9.72 -6.96 17.76
CA PRO A 78 10.77 -7.91 17.38
C PRO A 78 11.52 -7.52 16.12
N TYR A 79 10.95 -6.66 15.27
CA TYR A 79 11.61 -6.13 14.08
C TYR A 79 10.93 -4.86 13.60
N PHE A 80 11.62 -4.14 12.72
CA PHE A 80 11.12 -2.96 12.01
C PHE A 80 10.92 -3.30 10.54
N LEU A 81 9.67 -3.21 10.08
CA LEU A 81 9.29 -3.48 8.69
C LEU A 81 8.65 -2.24 8.09
N ARG A 82 9.08 -1.90 6.87
CA ARG A 82 8.46 -0.87 6.02
C ARG A 82 8.55 -1.27 4.56
N VAL A 83 7.40 -1.34 3.90
CA VAL A 83 7.32 -1.67 2.47
C VAL A 83 6.47 -0.64 1.75
N THR A 84 7.00 -0.07 0.67
CA THR A 84 6.31 0.90 -0.18
C THR A 84 6.18 0.38 -1.60
N MET A 85 4.95 0.26 -2.11
CA MET A 85 4.65 -0.04 -3.52
C MET A 85 4.00 1.17 -4.19
N GLY A 86 4.26 1.37 -5.48
CA GLY A 86 3.59 2.42 -6.25
C GLY A 86 3.24 2.01 -7.67
N ALA A 87 2.16 2.60 -8.19
CA ALA A 87 1.70 2.42 -9.57
C ALA A 87 1.08 3.71 -10.11
N THR A 88 1.07 3.86 -11.43
CA THR A 88 0.30 4.90 -12.12
C THR A 88 -1.06 4.34 -12.51
N PHE A 89 -2.11 5.02 -12.09
CA PHE A 89 -3.50 4.74 -12.45
C PHE A 89 -3.94 5.71 -13.54
N THR A 90 -4.73 5.23 -14.50
CA THR A 90 -5.15 5.97 -15.69
C THR A 90 -6.63 5.77 -15.96
N TRP A 91 -7.32 6.79 -16.43
CA TRP A 91 -8.75 6.75 -16.76
C TRP A 91 -9.11 7.80 -17.83
N PHE A 92 -10.30 7.68 -18.41
CA PHE A 92 -10.84 8.69 -19.32
C PHE A 92 -11.47 9.85 -18.54
N LYS A 93 -11.34 11.09 -19.04
CA LYS A 93 -11.86 12.29 -18.36
C LYS A 93 -13.38 12.28 -18.17
N ASP A 94 -14.09 11.66 -19.11
CA ASP A 94 -15.54 11.47 -19.11
C ASP A 94 -15.97 10.16 -18.43
N SER A 95 -15.06 9.52 -17.69
CA SER A 95 -15.37 8.31 -16.93
C SER A 95 -16.52 8.57 -15.95
N PRO A 96 -17.54 7.69 -15.90
CA PRO A 96 -18.64 7.81 -14.95
C PRO A 96 -18.24 7.38 -13.52
N TYR A 97 -17.00 6.93 -13.33
CA TYR A 97 -16.52 6.47 -12.04
C TYR A 97 -16.21 7.62 -11.08
N ASP A 98 -16.42 7.36 -9.80
CA ASP A 98 -15.88 8.17 -8.72
C ASP A 98 -14.37 7.91 -8.57
N VAL A 99 -13.59 8.68 -9.32
CA VAL A 99 -12.13 8.53 -9.41
C VAL A 99 -11.47 8.75 -8.06
N ASP A 100 -11.98 9.67 -7.25
CA ASP A 100 -11.41 9.97 -5.93
C ASP A 100 -11.52 8.73 -5.02
N ASN A 101 -12.68 8.07 -5.02
CA ASN A 101 -12.85 6.81 -4.29
C ASN A 101 -11.99 5.69 -4.88
N LEU A 102 -11.85 5.60 -6.21
CA LEU A 102 -10.97 4.61 -6.83
C LEU A 102 -9.50 4.80 -6.42
N LEU A 103 -9.00 6.04 -6.36
CA LEU A 103 -7.64 6.35 -5.94
C LEU A 103 -7.42 6.14 -4.43
N LYS A 104 -8.44 6.39 -3.60
CA LYS A 104 -8.33 6.27 -2.13
C LYS A 104 -8.62 4.87 -1.58
N ILE A 105 -9.39 4.06 -2.30
CA ILE A 105 -9.85 2.74 -1.82
C ILE A 105 -9.29 1.63 -2.70
N ASN A 106 -9.60 1.64 -4.00
CA ASN A 106 -9.29 0.53 -4.89
C ASN A 106 -7.80 0.46 -5.22
N ALA A 107 -7.16 1.61 -5.48
CA ALA A 107 -5.73 1.68 -5.75
C ALA A 107 -4.88 1.14 -4.58
N PRO A 108 -5.03 1.58 -3.32
CA PRO A 108 -4.28 0.99 -2.22
C PRO A 108 -4.67 -0.47 -1.94
N SER A 109 -5.94 -0.87 -2.11
CA SER A 109 -6.34 -2.28 -2.00
C SER A 109 -5.58 -3.17 -2.99
N LEU A 110 -5.44 -2.71 -4.23
CA LEU A 110 -4.63 -3.37 -5.25
C LEU A 110 -3.15 -3.41 -4.82
N LEU A 111 -2.56 -2.28 -4.44
CA LEU A 111 -1.15 -2.23 -4.04
C LEU A 111 -0.87 -3.15 -2.84
N LEU A 112 -1.79 -3.23 -1.88
CA LEU A 112 -1.68 -4.13 -0.74
C LEU A 112 -1.57 -5.60 -1.16
N SER A 113 -2.29 -6.01 -2.21
CA SER A 113 -2.19 -7.38 -2.74
C SER A 113 -0.78 -7.72 -3.26
N TYR A 114 -0.02 -6.71 -3.72
CA TYR A 114 1.37 -6.87 -4.13
C TYR A 114 2.35 -6.74 -2.97
N ILE A 115 2.01 -5.95 -1.93
CA ILE A 115 2.85 -5.81 -0.72
C ILE A 115 2.80 -7.07 0.14
N ARG A 116 1.64 -7.73 0.26
CA ARG A 116 1.47 -8.94 1.07
C ARG A 116 2.54 -9.99 0.88
N PRO A 117 2.78 -10.52 -0.34
CA PRO A 117 3.81 -11.53 -0.53
C PRO A 117 5.21 -11.01 -0.17
N VAL A 118 5.50 -9.72 -0.35
CA VAL A 118 6.79 -9.13 0.06
C VAL A 118 6.95 -9.16 1.59
N ILE A 119 5.90 -8.81 2.33
CA ILE A 119 5.94 -8.85 3.81
C ILE A 119 6.07 -10.30 4.30
N THR A 120 5.28 -11.20 3.74
CA THR A 120 5.33 -12.64 4.00
C THR A 120 6.74 -13.19 3.73
N ASP A 121 7.36 -12.88 2.59
CA ASP A 121 8.73 -13.29 2.27
C ASP A 121 9.76 -12.70 3.25
N LEU A 122 9.71 -11.40 3.54
CA LEU A 122 10.68 -10.74 4.44
C LEU A 122 10.64 -11.32 5.86
N THR A 123 9.44 -11.56 6.37
CA THR A 123 9.23 -12.09 7.73
C THR A 123 9.50 -13.59 7.79
N GLY A 124 9.05 -14.37 6.80
CA GLY A 124 9.29 -15.82 6.74
C GLY A 124 10.75 -16.21 6.46
N LEU A 125 11.57 -15.30 5.95
CA LEU A 125 13.03 -15.49 5.83
C LEU A 125 13.80 -15.16 7.12
N SER A 126 13.12 -14.61 8.13
CA SER A 126 13.70 -14.26 9.42
C SER A 126 13.51 -15.39 10.45
N GLU A 127 13.96 -15.16 11.68
CA GLU A 127 13.74 -16.06 12.82
C GLU A 127 12.36 -15.87 13.48
N TYR A 128 11.59 -14.87 13.04
CA TYR A 128 10.25 -14.57 13.56
C TYR A 128 9.16 -15.27 12.76
N ASN A 129 7.93 -15.23 13.27
CA ASN A 129 6.77 -15.77 12.58
C ASN A 129 6.50 -15.01 11.26
N GLU A 130 6.09 -15.78 10.26
CA GLU A 130 5.68 -15.24 8.96
C GLU A 130 4.39 -14.41 9.11
N GLU A 131 4.40 -13.20 8.56
CA GLU A 131 3.27 -12.28 8.65
C GLU A 131 2.35 -12.36 7.45
N PHE A 132 1.04 -12.39 7.74
CA PHE A 132 -0.02 -12.43 6.75
C PHE A 132 -0.95 -11.23 6.94
N ILE A 133 -0.66 -10.12 6.25
CA ILE A 133 -1.47 -8.91 6.36
C ILE A 133 -2.90 -9.17 5.86
N PRO A 134 -3.95 -8.95 6.69
CA PRO A 134 -5.33 -9.22 6.33
C PRO A 134 -5.85 -8.22 5.30
N PHE A 135 -7.10 -8.41 4.85
CA PHE A 135 -7.82 -7.37 4.10
C PHE A 135 -8.08 -6.17 5.00
N ILE A 136 -7.79 -4.98 4.45
CA ILE A 136 -7.95 -3.70 5.12
C ILE A 136 -9.07 -2.94 4.43
N ASP A 137 -9.97 -2.39 5.25
CA ASP A 137 -11.02 -1.52 4.77
C ASP A 137 -10.49 -0.08 4.61
N PHE A 138 -10.04 0.25 3.39
CA PHE A 138 -9.59 1.60 3.05
C PHE A 138 -10.72 2.63 2.96
N SER A 139 -12.00 2.22 2.97
CA SER A 139 -13.12 3.17 2.94
C SER A 139 -13.27 3.95 4.26
N ALA A 140 -12.74 3.41 5.37
CA ALA A 140 -12.77 4.06 6.67
C ALA A 140 -11.97 5.38 6.71
N ASN A 141 -10.95 5.53 5.84
CA ASN A 141 -10.16 6.75 5.74
C ASN A 141 -10.94 7.94 5.14
N ASN A 142 -12.08 7.69 4.48
CA ASN A 142 -12.95 8.73 3.94
C ASN A 142 -13.97 9.27 4.95
N LYS A 143 -13.98 8.82 6.21
CA LYS A 143 -14.96 9.25 7.23
C LYS A 143 -14.61 10.56 7.97
N LYS A 144 -13.63 11.34 7.50
CA LYS A 144 -13.40 12.69 8.05
C LYS A 144 -14.16 13.72 7.21
N ASP A 145 -15.08 14.40 7.88
CA ASP A 145 -15.80 15.65 7.53
C ASP A 145 -17.34 15.57 7.59
N THR A 146 -17.88 14.93 8.63
CA THR A 146 -19.22 15.25 9.15
C THR A 146 -19.16 15.37 10.67
N LEU A 147 -18.74 16.55 11.14
CA LEU A 147 -18.99 17.08 12.48
C LEU A 147 -19.34 18.56 12.35
#